data_AF-I1BR06-F1
#
_entry.id   AF-I1BR06-F1
#
_cell.length_a   1.000
_cell.length_b   1.000
_cell.length_c   1.000
_cell.angle_alpha   90.00
_cell.angle_beta   90.00
_cell.angle_gamma   90.00
#
_symmetry.space_group_name_H-M   'P 1'
#
loop_
_entity.id
_entity.type
_entity.pdbx_description
1 polymer ?
#
loop_
_entity_poly.entity_id
_entity_poly.type
_entity_poly.pdbx_seq_one_letter_code
_entity_poly.pdbx_strand_id
1 'polypeptide(L)'
;MHLSSRAFFLISSVLLQVASVTASKCVSKTTDFTKSHDGWKEISDAKKGVDFTAEGLKLTLYPPEKYVPAKNASQDGLPYNKYTSPYAPNFQFESLLQYGRVSFELKTAGAPGVVTAAILMSPGGDEIDFEMLGGDPKKVQTNYFYGKNIVYGVNGGNHDTEDTTSGFHTYTIDWSSTEIKYLIDNKEIRKVKRSDTCKRATCEYPTEAS
;
A
#
# COMPACT_ATOMS: atom_id res chain seq x y z
N MET A 1 -16.93 13.14 -10.77
CA MET A 1 -15.56 13.68 -10.98
C MET A 1 -14.59 12.65 -10.41
N HIS A 2 -14.02 11.79 -11.25
CA HIS A 2 -13.04 10.77 -10.83
C HIS A 2 -11.65 11.38 -10.93
N LEU A 3 -10.99 11.66 -9.81
CA LEU A 3 -9.55 11.94 -9.79
C LEU A 3 -8.82 10.60 -9.70
N SER A 4 -8.26 10.15 -10.82
CA SER A 4 -7.23 9.11 -10.85
C SER A 4 -5.88 9.82 -10.93
N SER A 5 -5.29 10.20 -9.80
CA SER A 5 -3.89 10.63 -9.77
C SER A 5 -3.01 9.38 -9.65
N ARG A 6 -2.46 8.90 -10.77
CA ARG A 6 -1.44 7.87 -10.78
C ARG A 6 -0.11 8.49 -10.38
N ALA A 7 0.27 8.33 -9.12
CA ALA A 7 1.67 8.31 -8.71
C ALA A 7 1.91 6.91 -8.13
N PHE A 8 2.50 6.02 -8.92
CA PHE A 8 2.96 4.72 -8.45
C PHE A 8 4.10 4.96 -7.46
N PHE A 9 3.83 4.78 -6.17
CA PHE A 9 4.87 4.57 -5.17
C PHE A 9 4.93 3.07 -4.90
N LEU A 10 5.89 2.41 -5.53
CA LEU A 10 6.17 0.99 -5.29
C LEU A 10 6.86 0.84 -3.92
N ILE A 11 6.21 0.15 -2.98
CA ILE A 11 6.92 -0.55 -1.90
C ILE A 11 7.33 -1.90 -2.50
N SER A 12 8.50 -1.97 -3.14
CA SER A 12 8.98 -3.19 -3.81
C SER A 12 9.66 -4.16 -2.84
N SER A 13 9.08 -5.36 -2.66
CA SER A 13 9.74 -6.52 -2.08
C SER A 13 10.47 -7.31 -3.19
N VAL A 14 11.79 -7.11 -3.31
CA VAL A 14 12.66 -8.09 -3.97
C VAL A 14 13.55 -8.71 -2.90
N LEU A 15 13.24 -9.94 -2.51
CA LEU A 15 14.20 -10.82 -1.86
C LEU A 15 14.20 -12.17 -2.57
N LEU A 16 15.28 -12.45 -3.28
CA LEU A 16 15.54 -13.71 -3.95
C LEU A 16 16.06 -14.72 -2.92
N GLN A 17 15.18 -15.38 -2.18
CA GLN A 17 15.57 -16.58 -1.45
C GLN A 17 14.41 -17.56 -1.35
N VAL A 18 14.56 -18.67 -2.09
CA VAL A 18 13.62 -19.79 -2.12
C VAL A 18 13.84 -20.60 -0.83
N ALA A 19 13.23 -20.17 0.26
CA ALA A 19 13.10 -21.00 1.46
C ALA A 19 11.76 -21.74 1.41
N SER A 20 11.79 -23.07 1.55
CA SER A 20 10.56 -23.86 1.61
C SER A 20 9.71 -23.41 2.80
N VAL A 21 8.53 -22.86 2.54
CA VAL A 21 7.58 -22.47 3.59
C VAL A 21 6.95 -23.74 4.15
N THR A 22 7.54 -24.28 5.22
CA THR A 22 6.78 -25.15 6.11
C THR A 22 5.79 -24.27 6.86
N ALA A 23 4.53 -24.71 6.97
CA ALA A 23 3.47 -23.96 7.63
C ALA A 23 3.87 -23.66 9.09
N SER A 24 4.44 -22.48 9.32
CA SER A 24 4.81 -22.03 10.66
C SER A 24 3.51 -21.66 11.40
N LYS A 25 3.47 -21.91 12.71
CA LYS A 25 2.38 -21.44 13.57
C LYS A 25 2.16 -19.94 13.34
N CYS A 26 0.90 -19.48 13.34
CA CYS A 26 0.63 -18.04 13.32
C CYS A 26 1.36 -17.36 14.49
N VAL A 27 2.28 -16.45 14.18
CA VAL A 27 3.00 -15.65 15.18
C VAL A 27 2.54 -14.21 15.04
N SER A 28 1.97 -13.67 16.12
CA SER A 28 1.68 -12.24 16.18
C SER A 28 2.98 -11.46 16.33
N LYS A 29 3.14 -10.42 15.50
CA LYS A 29 4.24 -9.45 15.60
C LYS A 29 3.64 -8.06 15.71
N THR A 30 4.29 -7.19 16.48
CA THR A 30 3.92 -5.79 16.63
C THR A 30 5.19 -4.96 16.63
N THR A 31 5.20 -3.88 15.86
CA THR A 31 6.29 -2.91 15.85
C THR A 31 5.80 -1.61 16.45
N ASP A 32 6.51 -1.13 17.45
CA ASP A 32 6.34 0.20 18.03
C ASP A 32 7.51 1.08 17.56
N PHE A 33 7.26 1.89 16.53
CA PHE A 33 8.27 2.75 15.91
C PHE A 33 8.78 3.87 16.81
N THR A 34 8.20 4.08 17.99
CA THR A 34 8.76 4.98 19.01
C THR A 34 9.92 4.34 19.78
N LYS A 35 10.06 3.00 19.71
CA LYS A 35 11.04 2.21 20.47
C LYS A 35 12.06 1.51 19.58
N SER A 36 11.61 0.88 18.49
CA SER A 36 12.47 0.09 17.63
C SER A 36 11.88 -0.01 16.21
N HIS A 37 12.75 -0.23 15.24
CA HIS A 37 12.40 -0.58 13.87
C HIS A 37 12.96 -1.96 13.46
N ASP A 38 13.27 -2.82 14.44
CA ASP A 38 13.79 -4.15 14.19
C ASP A 38 12.85 -4.96 13.28
N GLY A 39 13.43 -5.66 12.31
CA GLY A 39 12.67 -6.38 11.29
C GLY A 39 12.16 -5.50 10.15
N TRP A 40 12.50 -4.21 10.14
CA TRP A 40 12.19 -3.30 9.04
C TRP A 40 13.45 -2.68 8.44
N LYS A 41 13.44 -2.54 7.12
CA LYS A 41 14.49 -1.91 6.34
C LYS A 41 13.94 -0.77 5.51
N GLU A 42 14.72 0.30 5.42
CA GLU A 42 14.50 1.28 4.37
C GLU A 42 14.93 0.69 3.03
N ILE A 43 14.05 0.75 2.04
CA ILE A 43 14.30 0.21 0.68
C ILE A 43 14.43 1.31 -0.36
N SER A 44 14.42 2.57 0.05
CA SER A 44 14.67 3.71 -0.82
C SER A 44 16.15 4.04 -0.88
N ASP A 45 16.61 4.51 -2.04
CA ASP A 45 17.80 5.37 -2.15
C ASP A 45 17.58 6.75 -1.48
N ALA A 46 16.55 6.89 -0.63
CA ALA A 46 16.22 8.12 0.04
C ALA A 46 17.24 8.34 1.15
N LYS A 47 18.38 8.93 0.80
CA LYS A 47 19.37 9.47 1.74
C LYS A 47 18.79 10.49 2.73
N LYS A 48 17.47 10.75 2.71
CA LYS A 48 16.76 11.82 3.40
C LYS A 48 15.25 11.49 3.50
N GLY A 49 14.65 11.81 4.64
CA GLY A 49 13.19 11.82 4.80
C GLY A 49 12.60 10.67 5.61
N VAL A 50 13.43 9.84 6.24
CA VAL A 50 13.02 8.84 7.23
C VAL A 50 13.51 9.29 8.59
N ASP A 51 12.59 9.61 9.49
CA ASP A 51 12.90 10.05 10.85
C ASP A 51 12.12 9.20 11.87
N PHE A 52 12.79 8.73 12.93
CA PHE A 52 12.12 8.12 14.07
C PHE A 52 11.89 9.18 15.15
N THR A 53 10.64 9.36 15.54
CA THR A 53 10.20 10.45 16.43
C THR A 53 9.46 9.89 17.64
N ALA A 54 9.12 10.76 18.60
CA ALA A 54 8.25 10.40 19.72
C ALA A 54 6.81 10.03 19.29
N GLU A 55 6.39 10.41 18.07
CA GLU A 55 5.10 10.00 17.46
C GLU A 55 5.24 8.75 16.57
N GLY A 56 6.44 8.18 16.43
CA GLY A 56 6.73 7.01 15.59
C GLY A 56 7.53 7.36 14.33
N LEU A 57 7.40 6.50 13.32
CA LEU A 57 8.08 6.63 12.02
C LEU A 57 7.46 7.78 11.22
N LYS A 58 8.26 8.79 10.91
CA LYS A 58 7.88 9.93 10.08
C LYS A 58 8.57 9.83 8.72
N LEU A 59 7.75 9.75 7.68
CA LEU A 59 8.19 9.79 6.29
C LEU A 59 7.94 11.20 5.73
N THR A 60 9.02 11.95 5.53
CA THR A 60 8.97 13.32 5.00
C THR A 60 9.12 13.30 3.49
N LEU A 61 8.08 13.77 2.80
CA LEU A 61 8.07 13.95 1.35
C LEU A 61 8.66 15.32 0.97
N TYR A 62 9.46 15.33 -0.08
CA TYR A 62 10.00 16.56 -0.65
C TYR A 62 9.33 16.83 -2.00
N PRO A 63 9.04 18.09 -2.34
CA PRO A 63 8.51 18.41 -3.65
C PRO A 63 9.52 18.10 -4.76
N PRO A 64 9.06 17.88 -6.01
CA PRO A 64 9.93 17.84 -7.17
C PRO A 64 10.68 19.19 -7.31
N GLU A 65 11.89 19.16 -7.84
CA GLU A 65 12.69 20.38 -8.06
C GLU A 65 12.00 21.40 -8.98
N LYS A 66 11.13 20.91 -9.88
CA LYS A 66 10.40 21.72 -10.86
C LYS A 66 8.97 21.22 -11.00
N TYR A 67 8.06 22.16 -11.22
CA TYR A 67 6.68 21.88 -11.60
C TYR A 67 6.47 22.25 -13.07
N VAL A 68 6.27 21.24 -13.91
CA VAL A 68 5.97 21.37 -15.34
C VAL A 68 4.78 20.44 -15.63
N PRO A 69 3.55 20.99 -15.71
CA PRO A 69 2.35 20.23 -16.04
C PRO A 69 2.49 19.52 -17.38
N ALA A 70 2.07 18.26 -17.41
CA ALA A 70 1.98 17.45 -18.60
C ALA A 70 0.68 16.64 -18.58
N LYS A 71 0.34 16.00 -19.70
CA LYS A 71 -0.79 15.08 -19.81
C LYS A 71 -0.33 13.75 -20.36
N ASN A 72 -0.85 12.66 -19.82
CA ASN A 72 -0.50 11.33 -20.30
C ASN A 72 -1.18 11.07 -21.65
N ALA A 73 -0.49 11.41 -22.75
CA ALA A 73 -1.02 11.33 -24.10
C ALA A 73 -1.22 9.88 -24.61
N SER A 74 -0.62 8.88 -23.96
CA SER A 74 -0.66 7.49 -24.43
C SER A 74 -1.64 6.57 -23.68
N GLN A 75 -2.30 7.06 -22.62
CA GLN A 75 -3.18 6.21 -21.80
C GLN A 75 -4.57 6.82 -21.57
N ASP A 76 -4.66 7.97 -20.91
CA ASP A 76 -5.94 8.47 -20.35
C ASP A 76 -6.10 10.01 -20.38
N GLY A 77 -5.07 10.74 -20.84
CA GLY A 77 -5.07 12.20 -20.88
C GLY A 77 -5.00 12.87 -19.50
N LEU A 78 -4.75 12.11 -18.43
CA LEU A 78 -4.73 12.63 -17.06
C LEU A 78 -3.52 13.56 -16.83
N PRO A 79 -3.70 14.63 -16.03
CA PRO A 79 -2.62 15.55 -15.73
C PRO A 79 -1.60 14.90 -14.79
N TYR A 80 -0.32 15.17 -15.03
CA TYR A 80 0.78 14.78 -14.13
C TYR A 80 1.88 15.84 -14.15
N ASN A 81 2.80 15.78 -13.19
CA ASN A 81 4.01 16.61 -13.23
C ASN A 81 5.12 15.88 -13.98
N LYS A 82 5.78 16.54 -14.94
CA LYS A 82 6.88 15.94 -15.72
C LYS A 82 8.07 15.49 -14.85
N TYR A 83 8.25 16.11 -13.69
CA TYR A 83 9.32 15.80 -12.75
C TYR A 83 8.75 15.12 -11.49
N THR A 84 9.39 14.06 -11.04
CA THR A 84 9.05 13.40 -9.76
C THR A 84 9.83 14.04 -8.62
N SER A 85 9.41 13.76 -7.38
CA SER A 85 10.29 13.99 -6.25
C SER A 85 11.56 13.15 -6.41
N PRO A 86 12.75 13.68 -6.08
CA PRO A 86 13.96 12.89 -6.00
C PRO A 86 13.98 11.94 -4.79
N TYR A 87 13.03 12.10 -3.84
CA TYR A 87 12.96 11.31 -2.63
C TYR A 87 11.57 10.67 -2.46
N ALA A 88 11.57 9.35 -2.41
CA ALA A 88 10.42 8.52 -2.13
C ALA A 88 10.79 7.64 -0.93
N PRO A 89 10.53 8.07 0.31
CA PRO A 89 10.85 7.26 1.48
C PRO A 89 9.96 6.02 1.49
N ASN A 90 10.56 4.82 1.48
CA ASN A 90 9.83 3.55 1.56
C ASN A 90 10.48 2.58 2.55
N PHE A 91 9.64 2.00 3.39
CA PHE A 91 10.03 1.17 4.53
C PHE A 91 9.34 -0.19 4.42
N GLN A 92 10.10 -1.27 4.53
CA GLN A 92 9.65 -2.63 4.25
C GLN A 92 9.92 -3.55 5.42
N PHE A 93 8.94 -4.39 5.77
CA PHE A 93 9.15 -5.48 6.71
C PHE A 93 9.96 -6.61 6.05
N GLU A 94 10.89 -7.19 6.80
CA GLU A 94 11.88 -8.13 6.25
C GLU A 94 11.36 -9.57 6.10
N SER A 95 10.24 -9.90 6.72
CA SER A 95 9.62 -11.23 6.66
C SER A 95 8.35 -11.23 5.84
N LEU A 96 8.14 -12.29 5.06
CA LEU A 96 6.86 -12.54 4.41
C LEU A 96 5.84 -13.10 5.42
N LEU A 97 4.57 -12.78 5.19
CA LEU A 97 3.41 -13.36 5.85
C LEU A 97 2.47 -13.94 4.80
N GLN A 98 1.82 -15.06 5.14
CA GLN A 98 0.78 -15.63 4.29
C GLN A 98 -0.50 -15.72 5.11
N TYR A 99 -1.50 -14.93 4.71
CA TYR A 99 -2.74 -14.74 5.45
C TYR A 99 -2.54 -14.15 6.86
N GLY A 100 -3.66 -13.86 7.53
CA GLY A 100 -3.71 -13.24 8.84
C GLY A 100 -4.21 -11.80 8.77
N ARG A 101 -4.04 -11.08 9.89
CA ARG A 101 -4.52 -9.72 10.07
C ARG A 101 -3.33 -8.78 10.24
N VAL A 102 -3.19 -7.83 9.32
CA VAL A 102 -2.14 -6.81 9.33
C VAL A 102 -2.79 -5.46 9.51
N SER A 103 -2.35 -4.71 10.53
CA SER A 103 -2.88 -3.37 10.81
C SER A 103 -1.76 -2.34 10.80
N PHE A 104 -2.05 -1.19 10.20
CA PHE A 104 -1.17 -0.04 10.10
C PHE A 104 -1.86 1.14 10.78
N GLU A 105 -1.20 1.77 11.76
CA GLU A 105 -1.67 3.02 12.35
C GLU A 105 -0.99 4.17 11.62
N LEU A 106 -1.74 4.92 10.80
CA LEU A 106 -1.19 5.90 9.85
C LEU A 106 -1.91 7.25 9.94
N LYS A 107 -1.13 8.32 9.83
CA LYS A 107 -1.56 9.70 9.55
C LYS A 107 -0.94 10.13 8.23
N THR A 108 -1.75 10.55 7.26
CA THR A 108 -1.29 10.77 5.88
C THR A 108 -0.87 12.23 5.63
N ALA A 109 -0.02 12.45 4.62
CA ALA A 109 0.32 13.79 4.16
C ALA A 109 -0.75 14.38 3.21
N GLY A 110 -1.21 15.60 3.50
CA GLY A 110 -2.36 16.25 2.83
C GLY A 110 -2.05 17.17 1.65
N ALA A 111 -1.08 16.82 0.79
CA ALA A 111 -0.73 17.65 -0.37
C ALA A 111 -1.22 17.02 -1.68
N PRO A 112 -1.79 17.80 -2.64
CA PRO A 112 -2.12 17.28 -3.96
C PRO A 112 -0.92 16.64 -4.66
N GLY A 113 -1.12 15.45 -5.25
CA GLY A 113 -0.07 14.68 -5.91
C GLY A 113 0.75 13.79 -4.96
N VAL A 114 0.50 13.84 -3.66
CA VAL A 114 1.03 12.87 -2.69
C VAL A 114 0.13 11.65 -2.59
N VAL A 115 0.75 10.47 -2.52
CA VAL A 115 0.10 9.20 -2.20
C VAL A 115 0.79 8.63 -0.97
N THR A 116 0.01 8.26 0.05
CA THR A 116 0.47 7.40 1.14
C THR A 116 -0.08 6.00 0.88
N ALA A 117 0.79 4.99 0.84
CA ALA A 117 0.40 3.61 0.54
C ALA A 117 0.83 2.65 1.65
N ALA A 118 -0.01 1.65 1.93
CA ALA A 118 0.29 0.53 2.80
C ALA A 118 0.02 -0.77 2.02
N ILE A 119 1.07 -1.55 1.77
CA ILE A 119 1.07 -2.59 0.75
C ILE A 119 1.57 -3.92 1.35
N LEU A 120 0.85 -5.00 1.09
CA LEU A 120 1.34 -6.38 1.17
C LEU A 120 1.72 -6.81 -0.25
N MET A 121 2.94 -7.31 -0.48
CA MET A 121 3.34 -7.71 -1.82
C MET A 121 4.25 -8.94 -1.86
N SER A 122 3.84 -9.93 -2.65
CA SER A 122 4.61 -11.15 -2.89
C SER A 122 5.68 -10.96 -3.97
N PRO A 123 6.78 -11.73 -3.91
CA PRO A 123 7.75 -11.80 -5.01
C PRO A 123 7.16 -12.33 -6.34
N GLY A 124 6.02 -13.02 -6.31
CA GLY A 124 5.32 -13.50 -7.51
C GLY A 124 4.31 -12.52 -8.09
N GLY A 125 4.12 -11.34 -7.47
CA GLY A 125 3.30 -10.25 -7.98
C GLY A 125 1.88 -10.19 -7.39
N ASP A 126 1.56 -11.00 -6.38
CA ASP A 126 0.36 -10.77 -5.58
C ASP A 126 0.53 -9.48 -4.78
N GLU A 127 -0.50 -8.64 -4.72
CA GLU A 127 -0.47 -7.37 -4.00
C GLU A 127 -1.84 -7.12 -3.33
N ILE A 128 -1.84 -6.56 -2.13
CA ILE A 128 -3.05 -6.07 -1.43
C ILE A 128 -2.70 -4.75 -0.77
N ASP A 129 -3.43 -3.69 -1.10
CA ASP A 129 -3.02 -2.33 -0.72
C ASP A 129 -4.17 -1.43 -0.23
N PHE A 130 -3.75 -0.40 0.51
CA PHE A 130 -4.46 0.85 0.70
C PHE A 130 -3.67 1.99 0.05
N GLU A 131 -4.35 2.91 -0.64
CA GLU A 131 -3.77 4.15 -1.15
C GLU A 131 -4.62 5.36 -0.71
N MET A 132 -4.00 6.31 -0.02
CA MET A 132 -4.63 7.56 0.41
C MET A 132 -4.03 8.73 -0.36
N LEU A 133 -4.90 9.50 -1.03
CA LEU A 133 -4.50 10.64 -1.83
C LEU A 133 -4.48 11.91 -0.98
N GLY A 134 -3.33 12.58 -0.88
CA GLY A 134 -3.21 13.82 -0.11
C GLY A 134 -4.09 14.96 -0.62
N GLY A 135 -4.50 14.91 -1.90
CA GLY A 135 -5.44 15.88 -2.49
C GLY A 135 -6.93 15.54 -2.27
N ASP A 136 -7.25 14.38 -1.71
CA ASP A 136 -8.62 13.94 -1.41
C ASP A 136 -8.65 13.18 -0.06
N PRO A 137 -8.37 13.88 1.06
CA PRO A 137 -8.08 13.24 2.35
C PRO A 137 -9.30 12.61 3.02
N LYS A 138 -10.49 12.70 2.43
CA LYS A 138 -11.71 12.03 2.92
C LYS A 138 -12.02 10.75 2.14
N LYS A 139 -11.06 10.27 1.36
CA LYS A 139 -11.16 9.02 0.61
C LYS A 139 -9.94 8.16 0.77
N VAL A 140 -10.19 6.87 0.69
CA VAL A 140 -9.18 5.82 0.64
C VAL A 140 -9.48 4.89 -0.53
N GLN A 141 -8.43 4.48 -1.22
CA GLN A 141 -8.50 3.47 -2.26
C GLN A 141 -7.99 2.15 -1.70
N THR A 142 -8.59 1.07 -2.17
CA THR A 142 -8.16 -0.30 -1.87
C THR A 142 -7.98 -1.02 -3.19
N ASN A 143 -6.94 -1.81 -3.33
CA ASN A 143 -6.74 -2.60 -4.53
C ASN A 143 -6.10 -3.96 -4.18
N TYR A 144 -6.11 -4.85 -5.17
CA TYR A 144 -5.32 -6.07 -5.12
C TYR A 144 -4.90 -6.50 -6.53
N PHE A 145 -3.71 -7.06 -6.64
CA PHE A 145 -3.19 -7.71 -7.85
C PHE A 145 -2.92 -9.19 -7.55
N TYR A 146 -2.92 -10.01 -8.60
CA TYR A 146 -2.66 -11.43 -8.49
C TYR A 146 -1.72 -11.88 -9.61
N GLY A 147 -0.62 -12.53 -9.22
CA GLY A 147 0.48 -12.88 -10.10
C GLY A 147 1.07 -11.69 -10.88
N LYS A 148 1.87 -12.00 -11.91
CA LYS A 148 2.69 -11.00 -12.62
C LYS A 148 1.93 -10.09 -13.59
N ASN A 149 0.65 -10.34 -13.84
CA ASN A 149 -0.12 -9.63 -14.84
C ASN A 149 -0.90 -8.48 -14.20
N ILE A 150 -0.33 -7.27 -14.27
CA ILE A 150 -0.97 -6.07 -13.76
C ILE A 150 -2.20 -5.74 -14.60
N VAL A 151 -3.38 -5.74 -13.97
CA VAL A 151 -4.66 -5.34 -14.58
C VAL A 151 -5.12 -4.00 -14.00
N TYR A 152 -5.22 -2.98 -14.85
CA TYR A 152 -5.56 -1.63 -14.39
C TYR A 152 -7.07 -1.42 -14.32
N GLY A 153 -7.54 -0.82 -13.22
CA GLY A 153 -8.94 -0.39 -13.07
C GLY A 153 -9.95 -1.53 -12.88
N VAL A 154 -9.48 -2.74 -12.58
CA VAL A 154 -10.35 -3.93 -12.43
C VAL A 154 -10.69 -4.20 -10.97
N ASN A 155 -9.68 -4.23 -10.10
CA ASN A 155 -9.81 -4.69 -8.71
C ASN A 155 -9.89 -3.55 -7.69
N GLY A 156 -9.84 -2.29 -8.14
CA GLY A 156 -9.84 -1.12 -7.27
C GLY A 156 -11.21 -0.83 -6.66
N GLY A 157 -11.22 -0.26 -5.45
CA GLY A 157 -12.41 0.28 -4.78
C GLY A 157 -12.09 1.61 -4.11
N ASN A 158 -13.02 2.57 -4.19
CA ASN A 158 -12.91 3.88 -3.53
C ASN A 158 -13.93 3.94 -2.40
N HIS A 159 -13.51 4.40 -1.22
CA HIS A 159 -14.36 4.45 -0.03
C HIS A 159 -14.24 5.80 0.67
N ASP A 160 -15.36 6.29 1.18
CA ASP A 160 -15.37 7.49 2.03
C ASP A 160 -14.81 7.16 3.42
N THR A 161 -14.09 8.11 4.00
CA THR A 161 -13.47 8.01 5.33
C THR A 161 -13.46 9.39 6.00
N GLU A 162 -13.20 9.41 7.30
CA GLU A 162 -12.80 10.63 8.00
C GLU A 162 -11.48 11.18 7.42
N ASP A 163 -11.17 12.45 7.72
CA ASP A 163 -9.98 13.13 7.19
C ASP A 163 -8.68 12.44 7.62
N THR A 164 -8.03 11.75 6.68
CA THR A 164 -6.82 10.95 6.90
C THR A 164 -5.59 11.76 7.30
N THR A 165 -5.66 13.10 7.20
CA THR A 165 -4.57 14.02 7.56
C THR A 165 -4.73 14.58 8.97
N SER A 166 -5.94 14.51 9.52
CA SER A 166 -6.29 15.13 10.81
C SER A 166 -5.73 14.38 12.03
N GLY A 167 -5.42 13.09 11.88
CA GLY A 167 -4.96 12.23 12.95
C GLY A 167 -4.54 10.85 12.46
N PHE A 168 -4.18 9.99 13.41
CA PHE A 168 -3.91 8.58 13.13
C PHE A 168 -5.21 7.80 13.00
N HIS A 169 -5.27 6.94 11.98
CA HIS A 169 -6.32 5.95 11.78
C HIS A 169 -5.70 4.56 11.67
N THR A 170 -6.45 3.53 12.08
CA THR A 170 -6.01 2.13 11.93
C THR A 170 -6.58 1.54 10.65
N TYR A 171 -5.70 1.22 9.70
CA TYR A 171 -6.02 0.54 8.45
C TYR A 171 -5.68 -0.94 8.57
N THR A 172 -6.64 -1.82 8.36
CA THR A 172 -6.44 -3.26 8.53
C THR A 172 -6.75 -4.02 7.24
N ILE A 173 -5.83 -4.91 6.87
CA ILE A 173 -6.04 -5.98 5.91
C ILE A 173 -6.20 -7.29 6.70
N ASP A 174 -7.38 -7.89 6.63
CA ASP A 174 -7.66 -9.21 7.20
C ASP A 174 -7.85 -10.19 6.04
N TRP A 175 -6.80 -10.97 5.79
CA TRP A 175 -6.64 -11.77 4.58
C TRP A 175 -6.57 -13.25 4.91
N SER A 176 -7.36 -14.04 4.19
CA SER A 176 -7.43 -15.49 4.32
C SER A 176 -7.42 -16.15 2.94
N SER A 177 -7.39 -17.48 2.91
CA SER A 177 -7.51 -18.22 1.64
C SER A 177 -8.89 -18.09 0.98
N THR A 178 -9.86 -17.48 1.67
CA THR A 178 -11.26 -17.36 1.22
C THR A 178 -11.75 -15.93 1.04
N GLU A 179 -11.21 -14.96 1.77
CA GLU A 179 -11.60 -13.56 1.66
C GLU A 179 -10.50 -12.58 2.10
N ILE A 180 -10.53 -11.38 1.52
CA ILE A 180 -9.84 -10.18 1.99
C ILE A 180 -10.90 -9.23 2.56
N LYS A 181 -10.69 -8.73 3.76
CA LYS A 181 -11.45 -7.62 4.33
C LYS A 181 -10.52 -6.44 4.54
N TYR A 182 -11.01 -5.27 4.16
CA TYR A 182 -10.38 -3.99 4.43
C TYR A 182 -11.19 -3.30 5.51
N LEU A 183 -10.52 -2.83 6.56
CA LEU A 183 -11.14 -2.11 7.66
C LEU A 183 -10.43 -0.78 7.91
N ILE A 184 -11.19 0.22 8.33
CA ILE A 184 -10.68 1.48 8.89
C ILE A 184 -11.29 1.64 10.28
N ASP A 185 -10.45 1.85 11.29
CA ASP A 185 -10.87 1.99 12.69
C ASP A 185 -11.81 0.86 13.15
N ASN A 186 -11.45 -0.37 12.78
CA ASN A 186 -12.20 -1.61 13.00
C ASN A 186 -13.55 -1.72 12.29
N LYS A 187 -13.92 -0.78 11.43
CA LYS A 187 -15.12 -0.86 10.57
C LYS A 187 -14.76 -1.46 9.22
N GLU A 188 -15.41 -2.56 8.84
CA GLU A 188 -15.28 -3.15 7.50
C GLU A 188 -15.82 -2.16 6.45
N ILE A 189 -14.96 -1.77 5.50
CA ILE A 189 -15.32 -0.89 4.37
C ILE A 189 -15.43 -1.68 3.06
N ARG A 190 -14.75 -2.82 2.96
CA ARG A 190 -14.75 -3.66 1.77
C ARG A 190 -14.48 -5.11 2.14
N LYS A 191 -15.17 -6.02 1.45
CA LYS A 191 -14.91 -7.45 1.45
C LYS A 191 -14.77 -7.96 0.02
N VAL A 192 -13.75 -8.75 -0.24
CA VAL A 192 -13.54 -9.49 -1.49
C VAL A 192 -13.52 -10.97 -1.16
N LYS A 193 -14.52 -11.73 -1.61
CA LYS A 193 -14.50 -13.19 -1.48
C LYS A 193 -13.77 -13.78 -2.66
N ARG A 194 -12.87 -14.74 -2.41
CA ARG A 194 -12.17 -15.48 -3.46
C ARG A 194 -13.13 -16.15 -4.45
N SER A 195 -14.27 -16.65 -3.97
CA SER A 195 -15.31 -17.25 -4.81
C SER A 195 -15.78 -16.32 -5.92
N ASP A 196 -15.83 -15.02 -5.63
CA ASP A 196 -16.38 -14.00 -6.53
C ASP A 196 -15.35 -13.62 -7.62
N THR A 197 -14.09 -14.04 -7.45
CA THR A 197 -13.01 -13.81 -8.42
C THR A 197 -12.70 -15.03 -9.29
N CYS A 198 -13.46 -16.12 -9.12
CA CYS A 198 -13.27 -17.36 -9.88
C CYS A 198 -13.96 -17.30 -11.25
N LYS A 199 -13.17 -17.46 -12.31
CA LYS A 199 -13.64 -17.67 -13.69
C LYS A 199 -13.25 -19.09 -14.11
N ARG A 200 -14.25 -19.96 -14.27
CA ARG A 200 -14.06 -21.41 -14.50
C ARG A 200 -13.25 -22.03 -13.34
N ALA A 201 -12.10 -22.65 -13.63
CA ALA A 201 -11.27 -23.33 -12.63
C ALA A 201 -10.17 -22.43 -12.02
N THR A 202 -10.08 -21.16 -12.42
CA THR A 202 -9.03 -20.23 -11.98
C THR A 202 -9.64 -19.08 -11.19
N CYS A 203 -9.05 -18.74 -10.04
CA CYS A 203 -9.47 -17.60 -9.24
C CYS A 203 -8.41 -16.51 -9.27
N GLU A 204 -8.85 -15.31 -9.61
CA GLU A 204 -8.05 -14.09 -9.71
C GLU A 204 -7.91 -13.50 -8.30
N TYR A 205 -7.07 -14.12 -7.46
CA TYR A 205 -7.02 -13.84 -6.01
C TYR A 205 -5.59 -14.02 -5.44
N PRO A 206 -5.12 -13.12 -4.55
CA PRO A 206 -3.83 -13.25 -3.88
C PRO A 206 -3.75 -14.49 -2.99
N THR A 207 -2.74 -15.33 -3.20
CA THR A 207 -2.51 -16.56 -2.45
C THR A 207 -1.07 -16.75 -1.96
N GLU A 208 -0.11 -15.97 -2.46
CA GLU A 208 1.31 -16.10 -2.13
C GLU A 208 1.72 -15.27 -0.91
N ALA A 209 2.71 -15.76 -0.16
CA ALA A 209 3.26 -15.02 0.98
C ALA A 209 3.79 -13.63 0.55
N SER A 210 3.36 -12.60 1.28
CA SER A 210 3.52 -11.16 0.98
C SER A 210 4.27 -10.42 2.07
#